data_AF-A0A7L0S9G3-F1
#
_entry.id   AF-A0A7L0S9G3-F1
#
_cell.length_a   1.000
_cell.length_b   1.000
_cell.length_c   1.000
_cell.angle_alpha   90.00
_cell.angle_beta   90.00
_cell.angle_gamma   90.00
#
_symmetry.space_group_name_H-M   'P 1'
#
loop_
_entity.id
_entity.type
_entity.pdbx_description
1 polymer ?
#
loop_
_entity_poly.entity_id
_entity_poly.type
_entity_poly.pdbx_seq_one_letter_code
_entity_poly.pdbx_strand_id
1 'polypeptide(L)'
;DHHVNYGSGSGLQDRVAFVQNDPSQYDASIRLADLQVSDTGTYQCRVKKNTVAVHEVIVTVQGEPPTPCSSSPSGSDGDSVPLPAEKPAVPQCWTEGELIVGSSILLRCYSR
;
A
#
# COMPACT_ATOMS: atom_id res chain seq x y z
N ASP A 1 12.75 8.80 26.53
CA ASP A 1 11.59 7.89 26.50
C ASP A 1 10.84 8.16 25.20
N HIS A 2 11.10 7.38 24.15
CA HIS A 2 10.52 7.57 22.81
C HIS A 2 9.39 6.56 22.62
N HIS A 3 8.37 6.62 23.46
CA HIS A 3 7.23 5.72 23.35
C HIS A 3 6.36 6.17 22.17
N VAL A 4 6.60 5.55 21.02
CA VAL A 4 5.83 5.83 19.80
C VAL A 4 4.47 5.16 19.97
N ASN A 5 3.43 5.96 20.17
CA ASN A 5 2.08 5.46 20.37
C ASN A 5 1.45 5.19 19.00
N TYR A 6 1.68 3.99 18.49
CA TYR A 6 0.96 3.49 17.33
C TYR A 6 -0.48 3.25 17.77
N GLY A 7 -1.43 4.02 17.22
CA GLY A 7 -2.85 3.87 17.53
C GLY A 7 -3.29 2.41 17.47
N SER A 8 -4.22 2.06 18.35
CA SER A 8 -4.71 0.71 18.67
C SER A 8 -5.33 -0.05 17.47
N GLY A 9 -4.52 -0.38 16.46
CA GLY A 9 -4.82 -1.30 15.36
C GLY A 9 -3.90 -2.51 15.48
N SER A 10 -4.47 -3.67 15.83
CA SER A 10 -3.77 -4.93 16.05
C SER A 10 -2.89 -5.32 14.85
N GLY A 11 -1.56 -5.30 15.00
CA GLY A 11 -0.59 -5.80 14.01
C GLY A 11 0.19 -4.75 13.22
N LEU A 12 -0.12 -3.46 13.37
CA LEU A 12 0.65 -2.39 12.72
C LEU A 12 2.04 -2.21 13.34
N GLN A 13 2.16 -2.39 14.65
CA GLN A 13 3.41 -2.12 15.40
C GLN A 13 4.58 -2.99 14.95
N ASP A 14 4.33 -4.24 14.54
CA ASP A 14 5.37 -5.19 14.14
C ASP A 14 5.93 -4.92 12.74
N ARG A 15 5.22 -4.10 11.94
CA ARG A 15 5.51 -3.89 10.51
C ARG A 15 5.83 -2.44 10.16
N VAL A 16 5.76 -1.56 11.15
CA VAL A 16 6.14 -0.15 11.04
C VAL A 16 7.54 0.04 11.60
N ALA A 17 8.39 0.70 10.82
CA ALA A 17 9.73 1.10 11.27
C ALA A 17 10.03 2.54 10.85
N PHE A 18 10.72 3.30 11.70
CA PHE A 18 11.27 4.59 11.29
C PHE A 18 12.36 4.39 10.24
N VAL A 19 12.41 5.32 9.28
CA VAL A 19 13.48 5.36 8.27
C VAL A 19 14.79 5.83 8.90
N GLN A 20 14.71 6.77 9.85
CA GLN A 20 15.84 7.25 10.63
C GLN A 20 15.93 6.53 11.98
N ASN A 21 17.16 6.38 12.48
CA ASN A 21 17.42 5.85 13.82
C ASN A 21 16.92 6.82 14.92
N ASP A 22 16.99 8.13 14.65
CA ASP A 22 16.51 9.18 15.54
C ASP A 22 15.50 10.09 14.81
N PRO A 23 14.20 9.78 14.90
CA PRO A 23 13.15 10.56 14.22
C PRO A 23 12.95 11.96 14.80
N SER A 24 13.60 12.29 15.92
CA SER A 24 13.52 13.62 16.53
C SER A 24 14.35 14.68 15.80
N GLN A 25 15.31 14.24 14.96
CA GLN A 25 16.31 15.14 14.37
C GLN A 25 15.78 15.94 13.18
N TYR A 26 14.81 15.41 12.43
CA TYR A 26 14.21 16.09 11.26
C TYR A 26 13.17 15.23 10.55
N ASP A 27 13.52 13.96 10.34
CA ASP A 27 12.79 13.02 9.47
C ASP A 27 12.19 11.91 10.32
N ALA A 28 10.88 12.03 10.57
CA ALA A 28 10.07 11.05 11.28
C ALA A 28 9.32 10.14 10.30
N SER A 29 9.79 10.03 9.05
CA SER A 29 9.17 9.15 8.06
C SER A 29 9.22 7.70 8.53
N ILE A 30 8.13 6.98 8.24
CA ILE A 30 7.99 5.57 8.57
C ILE A 30 7.82 4.73 7.32
N ARG A 31 8.37 3.53 7.35
CA ARG A 31 8.11 2.47 6.38
C ARG A 31 7.11 1.49 6.99
N LEU A 32 5.99 1.30 6.31
CA LEU A 32 4.99 0.29 6.65
C LEU A 32 5.11 -0.84 5.62
N ALA A 33 5.52 -2.02 6.09
CA ALA A 33 5.69 -3.22 5.27
C ALA A 33 4.47 -4.13 5.34
N ASP A 34 4.36 -5.04 4.36
CA ASP A 34 3.30 -6.06 4.31
C ASP A 34 1.90 -5.46 4.49
N LEU A 35 1.55 -4.47 3.66
CA LEU A 35 0.26 -3.79 3.76
C LEU A 35 -0.91 -4.79 3.74
N GLN A 36 -1.92 -4.53 4.56
CA GLN A 36 -3.14 -5.34 4.63
C GLN A 36 -4.34 -4.44 4.35
N VAL A 37 -5.45 -5.04 3.91
CA VAL A 37 -6.70 -4.29 3.71
C VAL A 37 -7.14 -3.59 5.00
N SER A 38 -6.86 -4.20 6.16
CA SER A 38 -7.11 -3.63 7.49
C SER A 38 -6.25 -2.41 7.83
N ASP A 39 -5.15 -2.18 7.10
CA ASP A 39 -4.29 -1.01 7.27
C ASP A 39 -4.87 0.21 6.55
N THR A 40 -5.97 0.05 5.80
CA THR A 40 -6.70 1.15 5.19
C THR A 40 -7.21 2.10 6.26
N GLY A 41 -6.83 3.37 6.16
CA GLY A 41 -7.20 4.37 7.15
C GLY A 41 -6.48 5.69 6.98
N THR A 42 -6.70 6.59 7.93
CA THR A 42 -6.10 7.92 7.96
C THR A 42 -4.89 7.94 8.87
N TYR A 43 -3.72 8.17 8.27
CA TYR A 43 -2.44 8.23 8.98
C TYR A 43 -2.09 9.69 9.25
N GLN A 44 -1.84 10.00 10.52
CA GLN A 44 -1.44 11.33 10.93
C GLN A 44 -0.01 11.31 11.43
N CYS A 45 0.86 12.07 10.77
CA CYS A 45 2.12 12.45 11.37
C CYS A 45 1.94 13.70 12.22
N ARG A 46 2.34 13.62 13.49
CA ARG A 46 2.30 14.73 14.44
C ARG A 46 3.71 15.03 14.92
N VAL A 47 4.25 16.17 14.52
CA VAL A 47 5.57 16.64 14.93
C VAL A 47 5.42 17.82 15.88
N LYS A 48 6.17 17.80 16.99
CA LYS A 48 6.12 18.84 18.02
C LYS A 48 7.52 19.42 18.24
N LYS A 49 7.67 20.71 17.95
CA LYS A 49 8.89 21.48 18.23
C LYS A 49 8.55 22.65 19.14
N ASN A 50 8.06 23.77 18.58
CA ASN A 50 7.46 24.89 19.33
C ASN A 50 5.93 24.92 19.22
N THR A 51 5.42 24.54 18.05
CA THR A 51 3.99 24.29 17.79
C THR A 51 3.82 22.85 17.32
N VAL A 52 2.58 22.34 17.35
CA VAL A 52 2.25 21.02 16.81
C VAL A 52 1.88 21.20 15.34
N ALA A 53 2.64 20.57 14.44
CA ALA A 53 2.26 20.45 13.04
C ALA A 53 1.72 19.04 12.77
N VAL A 54 0.60 18.95 12.07
CA VAL A 54 -0.07 17.69 11.73
C VAL A 54 -0.12 17.57 10.22
N HIS A 55 0.37 16.44 9.70
CA HIS A 55 0.23 16.06 8.30
C HIS A 55 -0.62 14.79 8.21
N GLU A 56 -1.69 14.85 7.43
CA GLU A 56 -2.65 13.76 7.29
C GLU A 56 -2.57 13.15 5.89
N VAL A 57 -2.53 11.83 5.82
CA VAL A 57 -2.48 11.05 4.58
C VAL A 57 -3.50 9.92 4.67
N ILE A 58 -4.30 9.75 3.62
CA ILE A 58 -5.24 8.63 3.51
C ILE A 58 -4.53 7.50 2.77
N VAL A 59 -4.51 6.33 3.40
CA VAL A 59 -3.94 5.11 2.84
C VAL A 59 -5.09 4.17 2.53
N THR A 60 -5.20 3.77 1.27
CA THR A 60 -6.19 2.80 0.79
C THR A 60 -5.46 1.58 0.25
N VAL A 61 -5.66 0.43 0.87
CA VAL A 61 -5.05 -0.84 0.45
C VAL A 61 -6.10 -1.70 -0.22
N GLN A 62 -5.89 -2.04 -1.49
CA GLN A 62 -6.70 -3.00 -2.20
C GLN A 62 -6.24 -4.43 -1.92
N GLY A 63 -7.22 -5.32 -1.75
CA GLY A 63 -6.97 -6.77 -1.73
C GLY A 63 -6.42 -7.24 -3.08
N GLU A 64 -5.71 -8.37 -3.05
CA GLU A 64 -5.33 -9.06 -4.28
C GLU A 64 -6.58 -9.33 -5.13
N PRO A 65 -6.58 -9.00 -6.44
CA PRO A 65 -7.66 -9.39 -7.33
C PRO A 65 -7.78 -10.93 -7.30
N PRO A 66 -8.99 -11.51 -7.37
CA PRO A 66 -9.11 -12.93 -7.66
C PRO A 66 -8.36 -13.17 -8.97
N THR A 67 -7.36 -14.07 -8.93
CA THR A 67 -6.50 -14.47 -10.05
C THR A 67 -7.26 -14.37 -11.38
N PRO A 68 -6.82 -13.53 -12.36
CA PRO A 68 -7.41 -13.58 -13.68
C PRO A 68 -7.14 -14.96 -14.26
N CYS A 69 -8.23 -15.60 -14.65
CA CYS A 69 -8.34 -16.95 -15.17
C CYS A 69 -7.14 -17.36 -16.03
N SER A 70 -6.20 -18.09 -15.43
CA SER A 70 -5.21 -18.87 -16.16
C SER A 70 -5.58 -20.35 -16.08
N SER A 71 -6.85 -20.66 -16.32
CA SER A 71 -7.18 -21.93 -16.94
C SER A 71 -6.85 -21.80 -18.42
N SER A 72 -5.57 -21.95 -18.78
CA SER A 72 -5.22 -22.23 -20.17
C SER A 72 -6.01 -23.47 -20.58
N PRO A 73 -6.91 -23.42 -21.58
CA PRO A 73 -7.45 -24.65 -22.13
C PRO A 73 -6.30 -25.35 -22.84
N SER A 74 -5.84 -26.47 -22.27
CA SER A 74 -5.06 -27.47 -22.98
C SER A 74 -5.95 -28.09 -24.07
N GLY A 75 -6.13 -27.36 -25.17
CA GLY A 75 -6.93 -27.76 -26.31
C GLY A 75 -6.02 -28.03 -27.51
N SER A 76 -5.85 -29.32 -27.78
CA SER A 76 -5.27 -29.92 -28.97
C SER A 76 -6.02 -29.56 -30.26
N ASP A 77 -5.26 -29.47 -31.35
CA ASP A 77 -5.62 -29.58 -32.77
C ASP A 77 -6.53 -28.50 -33.40
N GLY A 78 -6.05 -27.96 -34.53
CA GLY A 78 -6.49 -26.71 -35.10
C GLY A 78 -7.77 -26.75 -35.93
N ASP A 79 -8.46 -25.61 -35.94
CA ASP A 79 -9.27 -25.10 -37.04
C ASP A 79 -9.42 -23.57 -36.89
N SER A 80 -9.32 -22.83 -38.00
CA SER A 80 -9.25 -21.36 -38.00
C SER A 80 -10.63 -20.72 -38.05
N VAL A 81 -11.00 -19.97 -37.01
CA VAL A 81 -12.13 -19.01 -37.06
C VAL A 81 -11.62 -17.62 -36.66
N PRO A 82 -11.66 -16.61 -37.55
CA PRO A 82 -11.36 -15.24 -37.17
C PRO A 82 -12.59 -14.65 -36.48
N LEU A 83 -12.58 -14.61 -35.16
CA LEU A 83 -13.55 -13.85 -34.37
C LEU A 83 -13.30 -12.35 -34.58
N PRO A 84 -14.36 -11.50 -34.57
CA PRO A 84 -14.16 -10.06 -34.62
C PRO A 84 -13.21 -9.67 -33.49
N ALA A 85 -12.23 -8.82 -33.79
CA ALA A 85 -11.33 -8.23 -32.81
C ALA A 85 -12.12 -7.30 -31.89
N GLU A 86 -12.93 -7.89 -31.01
CA GLU A 86 -13.35 -7.27 -29.79
C GLU A 86 -12.06 -7.15 -28.97
N LYS A 87 -11.62 -5.90 -28.80
CA LYS A 87 -10.50 -5.49 -27.96
C LYS A 87 -10.38 -6.48 -26.81
N PRO A 88 -9.25 -7.16 -26.62
CA PRO A 88 -9.21 -8.25 -25.66
C PRO A 88 -9.71 -7.67 -24.34
N ALA A 89 -10.76 -8.28 -23.79
CA ALA A 89 -11.28 -8.05 -22.45
C ALA A 89 -10.25 -8.55 -21.42
N VAL A 90 -8.97 -8.24 -21.65
CA VAL A 90 -7.94 -8.29 -20.63
C VAL A 90 -8.47 -7.34 -19.58
N PRO A 91 -8.83 -7.82 -18.38
CA PRO A 91 -9.18 -6.88 -17.35
C PRO A 91 -7.91 -6.04 -17.14
N GLN A 92 -8.03 -4.73 -17.31
CA GLN A 92 -6.99 -3.77 -16.95
C GLN A 92 -6.80 -3.85 -15.44
N CYS A 93 -6.16 -4.91 -14.94
CA CYS A 93 -6.15 -5.20 -13.52
C CYS A 93 -5.04 -4.45 -12.80
N TRP A 94 -4.71 -3.21 -13.15
CA TRP A 94 -3.93 -2.34 -12.28
C TRP A 94 -4.25 -0.88 -12.64
N THR A 95 -4.83 -0.13 -11.69
CA THR A 95 -4.78 1.33 -11.70
C THR A 95 -3.38 1.74 -11.24
N GLU A 96 -2.64 2.40 -12.11
CA GLU A 96 -1.30 2.92 -11.80
C GLU A 96 -1.43 3.95 -10.66
N GLY A 97 -1.10 3.54 -9.43
CA GLY A 97 -1.11 4.42 -8.25
C GLY A 97 -1.77 3.85 -6.99
N GLU A 98 -2.35 2.65 -7.00
CA GLU A 98 -3.05 2.10 -5.84
C GLU A 98 -2.21 1.10 -5.03
N LEU A 99 -2.36 1.10 -3.71
CA LEU A 99 -1.57 0.26 -2.82
C LEU A 99 -2.21 -1.12 -2.71
N ILE A 100 -1.41 -2.17 -2.88
CA ILE A 100 -1.88 -3.56 -2.85
C ILE A 100 -1.40 -4.28 -1.57
N VAL A 101 -2.14 -5.32 -1.17
CA VAL A 101 -1.74 -6.19 -0.05
C VAL A 101 -0.33 -6.76 -0.27
N GLY A 102 0.45 -6.87 0.81
CA GLY A 102 1.82 -7.36 0.81
C GLY A 102 2.87 -6.33 0.36
N SER A 103 2.45 -5.17 -0.20
CA SER A 103 3.37 -4.10 -0.59
C SER A 103 3.90 -3.31 0.61
N SER A 104 4.94 -2.51 0.38
CA SER A 104 5.51 -1.60 1.39
C SER A 104 5.38 -0.14 0.94
N ILE A 105 5.03 0.75 1.86
CA ILE A 105 4.91 2.19 1.59
C ILE A 105 5.82 3.02 2.49
N LEU A 106 6.18 4.20 1.99
CA LEU A 106 6.92 5.22 2.73
C LEU A 106 5.98 6.40 3.03
N LEU A 107 5.62 6.56 4.30
CA LEU A 107 4.88 7.72 4.77
C LEU A 107 5.89 8.79 5.17
N ARG A 108 6.00 9.82 4.32
CA ARG A 108 6.95 10.91 4.54
C ARG A 108 6.46 11.84 5.64
N CYS A 109 7.32 12.11 6.60
CA CYS A 109 7.05 13.08 7.63
C CYS A 109 8.31 13.86 8.03
N TYR A 110 8.26 15.17 7.85
CA TYR A 110 9.37 16.07 8.15
C TYR A 110 8.94 17.15 9.15
N SER A 111 9.76 17.36 10.17
CA SER A 111 9.68 18.54 11.04
C SER A 111 10.40 19.68 10.32
N ARG A 112 9.65 20.65 9.77
CA ARG A 112 10.23 21.89 9.25
C ARG A 112 10.71 22.80 10.39
#